data_AF-H9MD83-F1
#
_entry.id   AF-H9MD83-F1
#
_cell.length_a   1.000
_cell.length_b   1.000
_cell.length_c   1.000
_cell.angle_alpha   90.00
_cell.angle_beta   90.00
_cell.angle_gamma   90.00
#
_symmetry.space_group_name_H-M   'P 1'
#
loop_
_entity.id
_entity.type
_entity.pdbx_description
1 polymer ?
#
loop_
_entity_poly.entity_id
_entity_poly.type
_entity_poly.pdbx_seq_one_letter_code
_entity_poly.pdbx_strand_id
1 'polypeptide(L)'
;VEVSNVGRREGGHVLFLFSSPPSRHHAPKKQLLGFRKLHLQAGAMEKVHFTLNVCKDLSIVDKTGTRKLPVGSHLLHIGDLQHSVS
;
A
#
# COMPACT_ATOMS: atom_id res chain seq x y z
N VAL A 1 -3.03 5.51 -8.76
CA VAL A 1 -1.74 6.24 -8.74
C VAL A 1 -1.16 6.26 -10.14
N GLU A 2 -0.57 7.37 -10.55
CA GLU A 2 0.13 7.46 -11.85
C GLU A 2 1.61 7.20 -11.66
N VAL A 3 2.20 6.41 -12.57
CA VAL A 3 3.63 6.11 -12.57
C VAL A 3 4.19 6.47 -13.94
N SER A 4 5.27 7.24 -13.94
CA SER A 4 5.95 7.66 -15.16
C SER A 4 7.41 7.22 -15.15
N ASN A 5 7.87 6.66 -16.26
CA ASN A 5 9.29 6.40 -16.47
C ASN A 5 9.96 7.67 -17.01
N VAL A 6 10.58 8.43 -16.11
CA VAL A 6 11.31 9.66 -16.43
C VAL A 6 12.73 9.42 -16.98
N GLY A 7 13.11 8.15 -17.19
CA GLY A 7 14.40 7.75 -17.73
C GLY A 7 14.42 7.68 -19.26
N ARG A 8 15.62 7.43 -19.82
CA ARG A 8 15.84 7.29 -21.28
C ARG A 8 15.77 5.86 -21.80
N ARG A 9 15.50 4.88 -20.93
CA ARG A 9 15.46 3.45 -21.27
C ARG A 9 14.18 2.83 -20.72
N GLU A 10 13.69 1.81 -21.40
CA GLU A 10 12.62 0.97 -20.85
C GLU A 10 13.10 0.22 -19.61
N GLY A 11 12.18 -0.11 -18.71
CA GLY A 11 12.52 -0.82 -17.49
C GLY A 11 11.31 -1.28 -16.68
N GLY A 12 11.59 -2.25 -15.81
CA GLY A 12 10.61 -2.74 -14.84
C GLY A 12 10.62 -1.91 -13.56
N HIS A 13 9.43 -1.64 -13.01
CA HIS A 13 9.26 -1.01 -11.70
C HIS A 13 8.23 -1.78 -10.88
N VAL A 14 8.48 -1.97 -9.58
CA VAL A 14 7.54 -2.66 -8.68
C VAL A 14 6.98 -1.67 -7.68
N LEU A 15 5.67 -1.45 -7.75
CA LEU A 15 4.93 -0.71 -6.75
C LEU A 15 4.52 -1.63 -5.62
N PHE A 16 4.75 -1.19 -4.39
CA PHE A 16 4.30 -1.86 -3.18
C PHE A 16 3.22 -1.02 -2.51
N LEU A 17 2.12 -1.66 -2.14
CA LEU A 17 1.07 -1.06 -1.31
C LEU A 17 1.24 -1.57 0.11
N PHE A 18 1.47 -0.64 1.04
CA PHE A 18 1.51 -0.93 2.46
C PHE A 18 0.36 -0.27 3.21
N SER A 19 0.03 -0.79 4.39
CA SER A 19 -0.83 -0.13 5.38
C SER A 19 -0.13 -0.01 6.73
N SER A 20 -0.37 1.10 7.40
CA SER A 20 -0.01 1.33 8.80
C SER A 20 -1.30 1.62 9.58
N PRO A 21 -1.69 0.75 10.54
CA PRO A 21 -2.88 0.95 11.35
C PRO A 21 -2.72 2.12 12.35
N PRO A 22 -3.82 2.59 12.96
CA PRO A 22 -3.77 3.53 14.07
C PRO A 22 -2.78 3.07 15.16
N SER A 23 -2.00 4.02 15.69
CA SER A 23 -1.00 3.74 16.72
C SER A 23 -1.65 3.09 17.93
N ARG A 24 -1.33 1.81 18.17
CA ARG A 24 -1.75 1.03 19.34
C ARG A 24 -0.64 0.09 19.77
N HIS A 25 -0.68 -0.33 21.03
CA HIS A 25 0.23 -1.37 21.53
C HIS A 25 0.16 -2.62 20.64
N HIS A 26 1.32 -3.10 20.20
CA HIS A 26 1.51 -4.28 19.34
C HIS A 26 0.97 -4.19 17.91
N ALA A 27 0.53 -3.02 17.45
CA ALA A 27 0.18 -2.85 16.05
C ALA A 27 1.45 -2.86 15.17
N PRO A 28 1.43 -3.48 13.98
CA PRO A 28 2.55 -3.41 13.05
C PRO A 28 2.79 -1.96 12.64
N LYS A 29 4.06 -1.56 12.51
CA LYS A 29 4.40 -0.20 12.05
C LYS A 29 4.00 0.03 10.59
N LYS A 30 4.12 -1.01 9.75
CA LYS A 30 3.83 -1.01 8.31
C LYS A 30 3.70 -2.45 7.84
N GLN A 31 2.67 -2.78 7.06
CA GLN A 31 2.39 -4.13 6.57
C GLN A 31 2.20 -4.10 5.04
N LEU A 32 2.85 -5.02 4.32
CA LEU A 32 2.65 -5.15 2.88
C LEU A 32 1.30 -5.80 2.59
N LEU A 33 0.46 -5.12 1.79
CA LEU A 33 -0.86 -5.60 1.38
C LEU A 33 -0.82 -6.24 -0.02
N GLY A 34 0.02 -5.72 -0.90
CA GLY A 34 0.16 -6.23 -2.25
C GLY A 34 1.19 -5.45 -3.06
N PHE A 35 1.43 -5.92 -4.29
CA PHE A 35 2.37 -5.28 -5.20
C PHE A 35 1.93 -5.41 -6.66
N ARG A 36 2.42 -4.51 -7.50
CA ARG A 36 2.23 -4.50 -8.95
C ARG A 36 3.56 -4.26 -9.64
N LYS A 37 3.95 -5.19 -10.52
CA LYS A 37 5.09 -5.01 -11.41
C LYS A 37 4.60 -4.38 -12.71
N LEU A 38 5.24 -3.30 -13.10
CA LEU A 38 5.04 -2.60 -14.36
C LEU A 38 6.27 -2.76 -15.23
N HIS A 39 6.09 -2.71 -16.54
CA HIS A 39 7.17 -2.54 -17.50
C HIS A 39 6.84 -1.32 -18.35
N LEU A 40 7.66 -0.27 -18.25
CA LEU A 40 7.37 1.03 -18.87
C LEU A 40 8.45 1.37 -19.88
N GLN A 41 8.04 1.73 -21.09
CA GLN A 41 8.91 2.35 -22.09
C GLN A 41 9.46 3.68 -21.57
N ALA A 42 10.56 4.16 -22.16
CA ALA A 42 11.10 5.48 -21.84
C ALA A 42 10.05 6.57 -22.08
N GLY A 43 9.79 7.43 -21.09
CA GLY A 43 8.77 8.48 -21.15
C GLY A 43 7.32 8.02 -21.03
N ALA A 44 7.05 6.71 -20.92
CA ALA A 44 5.69 6.20 -20.78
C ALA A 44 5.13 6.43 -19.37
N MET A 45 3.80 6.58 -19.30
CA MET A 45 3.05 6.73 -18.06
C MET A 45 1.92 5.69 -18.01
N GLU A 46 1.69 5.13 -16.82
CA GLU A 46 0.60 4.19 -16.57
C GLU A 46 -0.17 4.53 -15.29
N LYS A 47 -1.51 4.38 -15.36
CA LYS A 47 -2.41 4.50 -14.20
C LYS A 47 -2.60 3.14 -13.54
N VAL A 48 -2.06 3.00 -12.33
CA VAL A 48 -2.20 1.79 -11.52
C VAL A 48 -3.30 1.94 -10.49
N HIS A 49 -4.15 0.91 -10.41
CA HIS A 49 -5.20 0.78 -9.43
C HIS A 49 -4.90 -0.39 -8.48
N PHE A 50 -5.08 -0.15 -7.18
CA PHE A 50 -5.07 -1.18 -6.17
C PHE A 50 -6.48 -1.33 -5.60
N THR A 51 -6.95 -2.56 -5.50
CA THR A 51 -8.21 -2.91 -4.84
C THR A 51 -7.90 -3.38 -3.42
N LEU A 52 -8.62 -2.82 -2.45
CA LEU A 52 -8.47 -3.14 -1.03
C LEU A 52 -9.75 -3.74 -0.49
N ASN A 53 -9.63 -4.86 0.23
CA ASN A 53 -10.69 -5.36 1.09
C ASN A 53 -10.45 -4.81 2.50
N VAL A 54 -11.20 -3.79 2.90
CA VAL A 54 -11.03 -3.08 4.18
C VAL A 54 -10.94 -4.04 5.37
N CYS A 55 -11.87 -4.98 5.50
CA CYS A 55 -11.92 -5.89 6.64
C CYS A 55 -10.76 -6.89 6.66
N LYS A 56 -10.25 -7.30 5.49
CA LYS A 56 -9.15 -8.26 5.39
C LYS A 56 -7.78 -7.57 5.46
N ASP A 57 -7.62 -6.45 4.79
CA ASP A 57 -6.32 -5.85 4.56
C ASP A 57 -5.94 -4.86 5.66
N LEU A 58 -6.92 -4.23 6.33
CA LEU A 58 -6.68 -3.24 7.40
C LEU A 58 -6.89 -3.81 8.81
N SER A 59 -7.34 -5.06 8.93
CA SER A 59 -7.46 -5.71 10.23
C SER A 59 -6.10 -6.16 10.77
N ILE A 60 -5.94 -6.07 12.08
CA ILE A 60 -4.78 -6.59 12.82
C ILE A 60 -5.20 -7.74 13.72
N VAL A 61 -4.25 -8.62 14.04
CA VAL A 61 -4.46 -9.69 15.02
C VAL A 61 -4.09 -9.16 16.40
N ASP A 62 -4.99 -9.31 17.37
CA ASP A 62 -4.72 -8.93 18.75
C ASP A 62 -3.98 -10.04 19.53
N LYS A 63 -3.62 -9.75 20.78
CA LYS A 63 -2.90 -10.68 21.68
C LYS A 63 -3.60 -12.02 21.93
N THR A 64 -4.90 -12.13 21.64
CA THR A 64 -5.70 -13.35 21.81
C THR A 64 -5.82 -14.16 20.50
N GLY A 65 -5.18 -13.70 19.41
CA GLY A 65 -5.33 -14.30 18.10
C GLY A 65 -6.60 -13.86 17.35
N THR A 66 -7.34 -12.87 17.88
CA THR A 66 -8.57 -12.39 17.24
C THR A 66 -8.25 -11.30 16.23
N ARG A 67 -8.74 -11.46 14.99
CA ARG A 67 -8.62 -10.45 13.95
C ARG A 67 -9.66 -9.34 14.17
N LYS A 68 -9.21 -8.10 14.29
CA LYS A 68 -10.05 -6.92 14.53
C LYS A 68 -9.68 -5.80 13.58
N LEU A 69 -10.66 -4.99 13.16
CA LEU A 69 -10.41 -3.75 12.43
C LEU A 69 -10.27 -2.59 13.42
N PRO A 70 -9.10 -1.97 13.56
CA PRO A 70 -8.93 -0.77 14.35
C PRO A 70 -9.79 0.40 13.89
N VAL A 71 -10.53 1.00 14.83
CA VAL A 71 -11.10 2.34 14.65
C VAL A 71 -9.97 3.38 14.63
N GLY A 72 -10.04 4.30 13.68
CA GLY A 72 -9.09 5.41 13.48
C GLY A 72 -8.50 5.43 12.08
N SER A 73 -7.59 6.38 11.85
CA SER A 73 -6.90 6.53 10.56
C SER A 73 -5.91 5.40 10.30
N HIS A 74 -6.10 4.71 9.17
CA HIS A 74 -5.15 3.80 8.54
C HIS A 74 -4.41 4.54 7.44
N LEU A 75 -3.08 4.54 7.48
CA LEU A 75 -2.25 5.13 6.44
C LEU A 75 -1.90 4.09 5.39
N LEU A 76 -2.28 4.33 4.15
CA LEU A 76 -1.84 3.59 2.98
C LEU A 76 -0.58 4.24 2.41
N HIS A 77 0.40 3.43 1.99
CA HIS A 77 1.66 3.91 1.42
C HIS A 77 1.93 3.27 0.07
N ILE A 78 2.25 4.09 -0.93
CA ILE A 78 2.73 3.65 -2.24
C ILE A 78 3.93 4.51 -2.63
N GLY A 79 5.14 3.94 -2.56
CA GLY A 79 6.37 4.75 -2.66
C GLY A 79 6.38 5.84 -1.58
N ASP A 80 6.54 7.09 -1.99
CA ASP A 80 6.53 8.27 -1.11
C ASP A 80 5.12 8.84 -0.89
N LEU A 81 4.11 8.34 -1.60
CA LEU A 81 2.73 8.76 -1.42
C LEU A 81 2.13 8.13 -0.17
N GLN A 82 1.43 8.94 0.62
CA GLN A 82 0.62 8.49 1.74
C GLN A 82 -0.83 8.91 1.57
N HIS A 83 -1.77 8.05 1.96
CA HIS A 83 -3.20 8.34 1.95
C HIS A 83 -3.86 7.80 3.21
N SER A 84 -4.65 8.62 3.89
CA SER A 84 -5.38 8.22 5.10
C SER A 84 -6.78 7.72 4.75
N VAL A 85 -7.16 6.57 5.30
CA VAL A 85 -8.52 6.04 5.26
C VAL A 85 -9.00 5.82 6.69
N SER A 86 -10.21 6.24 7.03
CA SER A 86 -10.77 6.19 8.38
C SER A 86 -12.19 5.66 8.37
#